data_AF-A0A967BIA2-F1
#
_entry.id   AF-A0A967BIA2-F1
#
_cell.length_a   1.000
_cell.length_b   1.000
_cell.length_c   1.000
_cell.angle_alpha   90.00
_cell.angle_beta   90.00
_cell.angle_gamma   90.00
#
_symmetry.space_group_name_H-M   'P 1'
#
loop_
_entity.id
_entity.type
_entity.pdbx_description
1 polymer ?
#
loop_
_entity_poly.entity_id
_entity_poly.type
_entity_poly.pdbx_seq_one_letter_code
_entity_poly.pdbx_strand_id
1 'polypeptide(L)'
;ERAKGVHNVPYSVAILEAAHGQINQARAEAGYPELGSPWPTAPYASDCLECHAGVEVSRVSVFGRDFAHQPHVVGQGIECQGCHTTHEERDSQGLGPLKIQSSSCNSCHHGATERGCVQCHGDVMERAFSVDLGNFEHAFHVGDMEIGCAECHGEAPNLQASPDLEVCSDCH
;
A
#
# COMPACT_ATOMS: atom_id res chain seq x y z
N GLU A 1 7.42 -24.64 33.26
CA GLU A 1 8.26 -23.75 32.44
C GLU A 1 7.53 -23.50 31.12
N ARG A 2 6.85 -22.35 30.98
CA ARG A 2 6.23 -21.96 29.70
C ARG A 2 7.15 -20.94 29.04
N ALA A 3 7.38 -21.16 27.74
CA ALA A 3 8.54 -20.76 26.96
C ALA A 3 8.91 -19.27 26.99
N LYS A 4 10.19 -18.99 26.74
CA LYS A 4 10.72 -17.65 26.46
C LYS A 4 9.89 -16.99 25.36
N GLY A 5 9.34 -15.79 25.61
CA GLY A 5 8.36 -15.13 24.72
C GLY A 5 8.80 -15.01 23.25
N VAL A 6 10.10 -14.99 22.98
CA VAL A 6 10.68 -14.98 21.62
C VAL A 6 10.34 -16.21 20.76
N HIS A 7 9.89 -17.32 21.35
CA HIS A 7 9.47 -18.54 20.62
C HIS A 7 8.00 -18.90 20.85
N ASN A 8 7.23 -18.02 21.49
CA ASN A 8 5.79 -18.20 21.68
C ASN A 8 5.13 -16.83 21.60
N VAL A 9 5.10 -16.29 20.38
CA VAL A 9 4.49 -14.99 20.06
C VAL A 9 3.01 -14.97 20.47
N PRO A 10 2.18 -16.00 20.20
CA PRO A 10 0.78 -16.00 20.64
C PRO A 10 0.63 -15.87 22.15
N TYR A 11 1.45 -16.60 22.93
CA TYR A 11 1.44 -16.47 24.39
C TYR A 11 1.90 -15.09 24.87
N SER A 12 2.88 -14.50 24.19
CA SER A 12 3.35 -13.15 24.51
C SER A 12 2.26 -12.11 24.28
N VAL A 13 1.54 -12.20 23.17
CA VAL A 13 0.37 -11.35 22.87
C VAL A 13 -0.73 -11.56 23.92
N ALA A 14 -1.04 -12.81 24.29
CA ALA A 14 -2.05 -13.12 25.30
C ALA A 14 -1.71 -12.54 26.69
N ILE A 15 -0.42 -12.49 27.06
CA ILE A 15 0.01 -11.82 28.30
C ILE A 15 -0.25 -10.31 28.22
N LEU A 16 0.05 -9.68 27.09
CA LEU A 16 -0.18 -8.25 26.90
C LEU A 16 -1.67 -7.89 26.94
N GLU A 17 -2.51 -8.71 26.31
CA GLU A 17 -3.98 -8.59 26.38
C GLU A 17 -4.49 -8.74 27.81
N ALA A 18 -4.02 -9.75 28.54
CA ALA A 18 -4.40 -9.97 29.93
C ALA A 18 -3.99 -8.80 30.83
N ALA A 19 -2.77 -8.27 30.64
CA ALA A 19 -2.28 -7.09 31.35
C ALA A 19 -3.12 -5.84 31.04
N HIS A 20 -3.48 -5.63 29.77
CA HIS A 20 -4.37 -4.54 29.37
C HIS A 20 -5.75 -4.65 30.02
N GLY A 21 -6.32 -5.86 30.06
CA GLY A 21 -7.59 -6.13 30.75
C GLY A 21 -7.52 -5.81 32.25
N GLN A 22 -6.44 -6.19 32.93
CA GLN A 22 -6.22 -5.87 34.34
C GLN A 22 -6.12 -4.35 34.58
N ILE A 23 -5.47 -3.62 33.68
CA ILE A 23 -5.40 -2.15 33.74
C ILE A 23 -6.79 -1.56 33.60
N ASN A 24 -7.59 -1.99 32.63
CA ASN A 24 -8.95 -1.49 32.44
C ASN A 24 -9.88 -1.84 33.60
N GLN A 25 -9.73 -3.00 34.22
CA GLN A 25 -10.44 -3.35 35.44
C GLN A 25 -10.12 -2.36 36.59
N ALA A 26 -8.83 -2.12 36.86
CA ALA A 26 -8.41 -1.19 37.90
C ALA A 26 -8.89 0.25 37.63
N ARG A 27 -8.93 0.66 36.35
CA ARG A 27 -9.48 1.96 35.94
C ARG A 27 -10.96 2.07 36.22
N ALA A 28 -11.74 1.04 35.91
CA ALA A 28 -13.17 1.01 36.16
C ALA A 28 -13.48 1.11 37.67
N GLU A 29 -12.74 0.39 38.51
CA GLU A 29 -12.87 0.45 39.98
C GLU A 29 -12.54 1.85 40.53
N ALA A 30 -11.61 2.56 39.88
CA ALA A 30 -11.23 3.93 40.23
C ALA A 30 -12.10 5.02 39.56
N GLY A 31 -13.14 4.65 38.81
CA GLY A 31 -14.05 5.59 38.14
C GLY A 31 -13.46 6.28 36.90
N TYR A 32 -12.38 5.76 36.33
CA TYR A 32 -11.79 6.25 35.09
C TYR A 32 -12.39 5.56 33.86
N PRO A 33 -12.45 6.24 32.70
CA PRO A 33 -12.90 5.63 31.46
C PRO A 33 -11.94 4.53 31.00
N GLU A 34 -12.49 3.54 30.30
CA GLU A 34 -11.74 2.43 29.70
C GLU A 34 -10.71 2.94 28.67
N LEU A 35 -9.55 2.29 28.62
CA LEU A 35 -8.60 2.48 27.52
C LEU A 35 -9.05 1.64 26.32
N GLY A 36 -9.09 2.27 25.15
CA GLY A 36 -9.28 1.54 23.90
C GLY A 36 -8.12 0.57 23.63
N SER A 37 -8.30 -0.33 22.65
CA SER A 37 -7.24 -1.27 22.26
C SER A 37 -5.93 -0.52 21.96
N PRO A 38 -4.79 -0.88 22.61
CA PRO A 38 -3.54 -0.16 22.41
C PRO A 38 -2.91 -0.43 21.05
N TRP A 39 -3.26 -1.56 20.43
CA TRP A 39 -2.71 -1.99 19.14
C TRP A 39 -3.82 -2.01 18.07
N PRO A 40 -3.56 -1.41 16.88
CA PRO A 40 -4.40 -1.61 15.71
C PRO A 40 -4.31 -3.07 15.25
N THR A 41 -5.44 -3.69 14.98
CA THR A 41 -5.53 -5.08 14.52
C THR A 41 -6.03 -5.12 13.08
N ALA A 42 -5.46 -6.00 12.25
CA ALA A 42 -6.01 -6.27 10.93
C ALA A 42 -7.49 -6.72 11.05
N PRO A 43 -8.37 -6.33 10.13
CA PRO A 43 -9.80 -6.68 10.17
C PRO A 43 -10.08 -8.11 9.69
N TYR A 44 -9.06 -8.98 9.65
CA TYR A 44 -9.12 -10.35 9.16
C TYR A 44 -8.23 -11.27 10.00
N ALA A 45 -8.54 -12.57 10.02
CA ALA A 45 -7.70 -13.57 10.66
C ALA A 45 -6.55 -13.98 9.71
N SER A 46 -5.34 -14.15 10.25
CA SER A 46 -4.18 -14.53 9.44
C SER A 46 -3.15 -15.30 10.25
N ASP A 47 -2.79 -16.49 9.75
CA ASP A 47 -1.73 -17.33 10.33
C ASP A 47 -0.37 -16.60 10.34
N CYS A 48 -0.18 -15.61 9.46
CA CYS A 48 1.03 -14.78 9.46
C CYS A 48 1.22 -14.03 10.79
N LEU A 49 0.12 -13.59 11.40
CA LEU A 49 0.13 -12.77 12.61
C LEU A 49 0.41 -13.59 13.88
N GLU A 50 0.30 -14.92 13.81
CA GLU A 50 0.72 -15.79 14.92
C GLU A 50 2.21 -15.65 15.21
N CYS A 51 3.01 -15.35 14.20
CA CYS A 51 4.46 -15.18 14.31
C CYS A 51 4.92 -13.73 14.08
N HIS A 52 4.22 -12.97 13.23
CA HIS A 52 4.58 -11.61 12.85
C HIS A 52 3.72 -10.54 13.55
N ALA A 53 3.39 -10.76 14.82
CA ALA A 53 2.61 -9.80 15.60
C ALA A 53 3.24 -8.39 15.60
N GLY A 54 2.44 -7.38 15.25
CA GLY A 54 2.87 -5.98 15.19
C GLY A 54 3.40 -5.53 13.81
N VAL A 55 3.52 -6.44 12.84
CA VAL A 55 3.91 -6.09 11.47
C VAL A 55 2.91 -5.15 10.80
N GLU A 56 1.64 -5.19 11.21
CA GLU A 56 0.53 -4.39 10.70
C GLU A 56 0.77 -2.89 10.87
N VAL A 57 1.59 -2.49 11.84
CA VAL A 57 1.96 -1.09 12.10
C VAL A 57 3.40 -0.77 11.71
N SER A 58 4.12 -1.72 11.14
CA SER A 58 5.51 -1.55 10.76
C SER A 58 5.67 -0.63 9.55
N ARG A 59 6.83 0.05 9.49
CA ARG A 59 7.27 0.84 8.35
C ARG A 59 8.56 0.24 7.81
N VAL A 60 8.63 0.08 6.49
CA VAL A 60 9.77 -0.52 5.80
C VAL A 60 10.08 0.29 4.54
N SER A 61 11.32 0.22 4.05
CA SER A 61 11.67 0.75 2.74
C SER A 61 11.56 -0.37 1.70
N VAL A 62 10.74 -0.17 0.67
CA VAL A 62 10.54 -1.12 -0.44
C VAL A 62 10.45 -0.35 -1.75
N PHE A 63 11.08 -0.86 -2.81
CA PHE A 63 11.12 -0.20 -4.12
C PHE A 63 11.62 1.26 -4.08
N GLY A 64 12.51 1.59 -3.14
CA GLY A 64 13.02 2.95 -2.94
C GLY A 64 12.03 3.94 -2.31
N ARG A 65 10.94 3.44 -1.70
CA ARG A 65 9.90 4.24 -1.04
C ARG A 65 9.67 3.75 0.39
N ASP A 66 9.32 4.67 1.28
CA ASP A 66 8.82 4.34 2.61
C ASP A 66 7.39 3.79 2.51
N PHE A 67 7.20 2.55 2.93
CA PHE A 67 5.93 1.87 2.98
C PHE A 67 5.47 1.70 4.43
N ALA A 68 4.26 2.15 4.74
CA ALA A 68 3.60 1.93 6.02
C ALA A 68 2.52 0.85 5.85
N HIS A 69 2.58 -0.22 6.65
CA HIS A 69 1.59 -1.30 6.55
C HIS A 69 0.20 -0.85 7.01
N GLN A 70 0.11 -0.02 8.06
CA GLN A 70 -1.16 0.27 8.75
C GLN A 70 -2.27 0.81 7.84
N PRO A 71 -2.03 1.76 6.92
CA PRO A 71 -3.07 2.21 6.00
C PRO A 71 -3.59 1.10 5.08
N HIS A 72 -2.75 0.14 4.71
CA HIS A 72 -3.07 -0.91 3.74
C HIS A 72 -3.69 -2.14 4.42
N VAL A 73 -3.02 -2.65 5.43
CA VAL A 73 -3.41 -3.87 6.15
C VAL A 73 -4.57 -3.62 7.10
N VAL A 74 -4.49 -2.57 7.93
CA VAL A 74 -5.53 -2.26 8.91
C VAL A 74 -6.61 -1.37 8.29
N GLY A 75 -6.21 -0.33 7.56
CA GLY A 75 -7.13 0.66 7.00
C GLY A 75 -7.97 0.12 5.84
N GLN A 76 -7.35 -0.63 4.92
CA GLN A 76 -8.03 -1.18 3.73
C GLN A 76 -8.30 -2.68 3.82
N GLY A 77 -7.83 -3.37 4.87
CA GLY A 77 -8.03 -4.81 5.02
C GLY A 77 -7.31 -5.66 3.98
N ILE A 78 -6.22 -5.16 3.39
CA ILE A 78 -5.44 -5.92 2.40
C ILE A 78 -4.72 -7.06 3.11
N GLU A 79 -5.04 -8.30 2.74
CA GLU A 79 -4.42 -9.50 3.30
C GLU A 79 -2.91 -9.57 3.01
N CYS A 80 -2.16 -10.21 3.92
CA CYS A 80 -0.71 -10.34 3.84
C CYS A 80 -0.28 -10.97 2.50
N GLN A 81 -0.99 -12.00 2.07
CA GLN A 81 -0.79 -12.72 0.81
C GLN A 81 -1.18 -11.91 -0.42
N GLY A 82 -1.76 -10.71 -0.28
CA GLY A 82 -1.93 -9.79 -1.40
C GLY A 82 -0.59 -9.26 -1.93
N CYS A 83 0.40 -9.11 -1.05
CA CYS A 83 1.71 -8.56 -1.39
C CYS A 83 2.86 -9.58 -1.21
N HIS A 84 2.73 -10.42 -0.19
CA HIS A 84 3.75 -11.38 0.19
C HIS A 84 3.48 -12.78 -0.36
N THR A 85 4.55 -13.53 -0.53
CA THR A 85 4.50 -14.98 -0.74
C THR A 85 4.37 -15.70 0.59
N THR A 86 3.70 -16.85 0.61
CA THR A 86 3.71 -17.77 1.77
C THR A 86 5.04 -18.51 1.89
N HIS A 87 5.35 -19.09 3.04
CA HIS A 87 6.54 -19.94 3.19
C HIS A 87 6.51 -21.12 2.22
N GLU A 88 5.36 -21.74 2.00
CA GLU A 88 5.19 -22.83 1.04
C GLU A 88 5.54 -22.39 -0.39
N GLU A 89 5.05 -21.23 -0.83
CA GLU A 89 5.39 -20.68 -2.15
C GLU A 89 6.90 -20.42 -2.29
N ARG A 90 7.55 -19.90 -1.24
CA ARG A 90 8.99 -19.66 -1.25
C ARG A 90 9.80 -20.95 -1.30
N ASP A 91 9.41 -21.95 -0.51
CA ASP A 91 10.14 -23.21 -0.40
C ASP A 91 9.95 -24.08 -1.66
N SER A 92 8.75 -24.09 -2.22
CA SER A 92 8.41 -24.92 -3.40
C SER A 92 8.78 -24.27 -4.73
N GLN A 93 8.73 -22.95 -4.84
CA GLN A 93 8.92 -22.23 -6.11
C GLN A 93 10.17 -21.32 -6.11
N GLY A 94 10.92 -21.26 -5.01
CA GLY A 94 12.14 -20.46 -4.91
C GLY A 94 11.89 -18.96 -4.93
N LEU A 95 10.69 -18.50 -4.56
CA LEU A 95 10.28 -17.10 -4.66
C LEU A 95 10.85 -16.22 -3.53
N GLY A 96 11.04 -14.93 -3.84
CA GLY A 96 11.34 -13.91 -2.85
C GLY A 96 10.16 -13.66 -1.90
N PRO A 97 10.34 -12.92 -0.78
CA PRO A 97 9.28 -12.66 0.20
C PRO A 97 8.12 -11.78 -0.32
N LEU A 98 8.31 -11.15 -1.48
CA LEU A 98 7.32 -10.33 -2.16
C LEU A 98 7.02 -10.96 -3.52
N LYS A 99 5.74 -11.03 -3.88
CA LYS A 99 5.29 -11.40 -5.23
C LYS A 99 4.83 -10.21 -6.07
N ILE A 100 4.80 -9.03 -5.47
CA ILE A 100 4.46 -7.77 -6.15
C ILE A 100 5.71 -7.05 -6.67
N GLN A 101 5.49 -6.12 -7.59
CA GLN A 101 6.49 -5.19 -8.09
C GLN A 101 6.06 -3.75 -7.77
N SER A 102 6.92 -2.76 -8.04
CA SER A 102 6.57 -1.35 -7.81
C SER A 102 5.32 -0.91 -8.57
N SER A 103 5.07 -1.46 -9.75
CA SER A 103 3.88 -1.16 -10.56
C SER A 103 2.59 -1.71 -9.94
N SER A 104 2.66 -2.73 -9.09
CA SER A 104 1.48 -3.31 -8.43
C SER A 104 0.76 -2.33 -7.52
N CYS A 105 1.45 -1.29 -7.02
CA CYS A 105 0.85 -0.22 -6.21
C CYS A 105 -0.14 0.65 -7.01
N ASN A 106 0.01 0.71 -8.34
CA ASN A 106 -0.76 1.60 -9.21
C ASN A 106 -2.22 1.17 -9.35
N SER A 107 -2.55 -0.10 -9.07
CA SER A 107 -3.93 -0.60 -9.13
C SER A 107 -4.88 0.17 -8.19
N CYS A 108 -4.38 0.66 -7.06
CA CYS A 108 -5.14 1.49 -6.14
C CYS A 108 -4.71 2.96 -6.20
N HIS A 109 -3.39 3.24 -6.23
CA HIS A 109 -2.91 4.62 -6.20
C HIS A 109 -3.18 5.40 -7.49
N HIS A 110 -3.31 4.71 -8.62
CA HIS A 110 -3.77 5.28 -9.90
C HIS A 110 -5.09 4.66 -10.39
N GLY A 111 -5.75 3.81 -9.58
CA GLY A 111 -7.01 3.15 -9.91
C GLY A 111 -8.19 4.13 -10.04
N ALA A 112 -9.40 3.71 -9.68
CA ALA A 112 -10.55 4.62 -9.60
C ALA A 112 -10.40 5.62 -8.45
N THR A 113 -9.44 6.53 -8.59
CA THR A 113 -9.23 7.66 -7.72
C THR A 113 -10.22 8.75 -8.16
N GLU A 114 -11.03 9.27 -7.24
CA GLU A 114 -11.87 10.46 -7.48
C GLU A 114 -11.03 11.71 -7.82
N ARG A 115 -9.71 11.64 -7.63
CA ARG A 115 -8.75 12.71 -7.88
C ARG A 115 -8.29 12.66 -9.33
N GLY A 116 -8.40 13.78 -10.04
CA GLY A 116 -7.83 13.91 -11.39
C GLY A 116 -6.31 13.86 -11.38
N CYS A 117 -5.70 13.44 -12.49
CA CYS A 117 -4.25 13.21 -12.65
C CYS A 117 -3.41 14.40 -12.16
N VAL A 118 -3.82 15.63 -12.52
CA VAL A 118 -3.14 16.89 -12.19
C VAL A 118 -3.14 17.22 -10.70
N GLN A 119 -3.98 16.58 -9.88
CA GLN A 119 -3.94 16.80 -8.42
C GLN A 119 -2.66 16.24 -7.79
N CYS A 120 -2.07 15.22 -8.40
CA CYS A 120 -0.80 14.64 -8.00
C CYS A 120 0.35 15.02 -8.95
N HIS A 121 0.04 15.30 -10.22
CA HIS A 121 1.01 15.60 -11.29
C HIS A 121 0.86 17.04 -11.81
N GLY A 122 0.60 18.02 -10.95
CA GLY A 122 0.19 19.38 -11.37
C GLY A 122 1.22 20.11 -12.26
N ASP A 123 2.49 19.77 -12.13
CA ASP A 123 3.59 20.36 -12.89
C ASP A 123 3.62 19.94 -14.37
N VAL A 124 2.90 18.87 -14.76
CA VAL A 124 2.90 18.40 -16.15
C VAL A 124 2.22 19.36 -17.11
N MET A 125 1.29 20.18 -16.60
CA MET A 125 0.57 21.19 -17.39
C MET A 125 1.37 22.48 -17.59
N GLU A 126 2.43 22.69 -16.81
CA GLU A 126 3.17 23.97 -16.79
C GLU A 126 4.47 23.95 -17.61
N ARG A 127 4.87 22.79 -18.14
CA ARG A 127 6.15 22.62 -18.84
C ARG A 127 6.03 21.85 -20.13
N ALA A 128 6.91 22.21 -21.05
CA ALA A 128 7.19 21.40 -22.24
C ALA A 128 8.14 20.25 -21.90
N PHE A 129 7.89 19.08 -22.48
CA PHE A 129 8.72 17.89 -22.37
C PHE A 129 9.44 17.65 -23.68
N SER A 130 10.75 17.44 -23.64
CA SER A 130 11.51 17.06 -24.83
C SER A 130 11.28 15.57 -25.09
N VAL A 131 10.63 15.26 -26.22
CA VAL A 131 10.45 13.90 -26.75
C VAL A 131 11.12 13.79 -28.12
N ASP A 132 11.20 12.59 -28.67
CA ASP A 132 11.86 12.35 -29.97
C ASP A 132 11.23 13.14 -31.13
N LEU A 133 9.93 13.46 -31.02
CA LEU A 133 9.17 14.24 -32.00
C LEU A 133 9.32 15.76 -31.82
N GLY A 134 10.01 16.23 -30.78
CA GLY A 134 10.19 17.63 -30.44
C GLY A 134 9.69 17.98 -29.04
N ASN A 135 9.38 19.26 -28.82
CA ASN A 135 8.81 19.71 -27.54
C ASN A 135 7.31 19.39 -27.51
N PHE A 136 6.90 18.63 -26.50
CA PHE A 136 5.50 18.27 -26.24
C PHE A 136 4.93 19.09 -25.08
N GLU A 137 3.78 19.71 -25.27
CA GLU A 137 3.11 20.54 -24.27
C GLU A 137 1.74 19.95 -23.90
N HIS A 138 1.57 19.51 -22.64
CA HIS A 138 0.29 18.97 -22.19
C HIS A 138 -0.82 20.01 -22.19
N ALA A 139 -0.51 21.29 -21.91
CA ALA A 139 -1.50 22.36 -21.89
C ALA A 139 -2.27 22.49 -23.20
N PHE A 140 -1.59 22.33 -24.34
CA PHE A 140 -2.22 22.36 -25.65
C PHE A 140 -3.14 21.13 -25.87
N HIS A 141 -2.63 19.92 -25.63
CA HIS A 141 -3.37 18.69 -25.91
C HIS A 141 -4.53 18.45 -24.95
N VAL A 142 -4.31 18.64 -23.65
CA VAL A 142 -5.34 18.40 -22.62
C VAL A 142 -6.26 19.62 -22.46
N GLY A 143 -5.73 20.83 -22.59
CA GLY A 143 -6.48 22.07 -22.38
C GLY A 143 -7.22 22.55 -23.62
N ASP A 144 -6.52 22.75 -24.73
CA ASP A 144 -7.09 23.34 -25.95
C ASP A 144 -7.76 22.29 -26.85
N MET A 145 -7.19 21.09 -26.93
CA MET A 145 -7.75 19.98 -27.73
C MET A 145 -8.65 19.04 -26.94
N GLU A 146 -8.76 19.24 -25.62
CA GLU A 146 -9.61 18.46 -24.70
C GLU A 146 -9.32 16.93 -24.72
N ILE A 147 -8.09 16.53 -25.04
CA ILE A 147 -7.68 15.11 -25.06
C ILE A 147 -7.53 14.58 -23.63
N GLY A 148 -8.17 13.44 -23.35
CA GLY A 148 -8.10 12.76 -22.07
C GLY A 148 -6.72 12.15 -21.81
N CYS A 149 -6.28 12.17 -20.54
CA CYS A 149 -4.96 11.65 -20.15
C CYS A 149 -4.78 10.16 -20.53
N ALA A 150 -5.85 9.36 -20.41
CA ALA A 150 -5.83 7.92 -20.66
C ALA A 150 -5.70 7.58 -22.15
N GLU A 151 -6.02 8.51 -23.06
CA GLU A 151 -5.91 8.29 -24.50
C GLU A 151 -4.45 8.11 -24.93
N CYS A 152 -3.50 8.72 -24.21
CA CYS A 152 -2.08 8.50 -24.44
C CYS A 152 -1.46 7.59 -23.37
N HIS A 153 -1.74 7.83 -22.10
CA HIS A 153 -1.06 7.16 -21.01
C HIS A 153 -1.65 5.79 -20.65
N GLY A 154 -2.76 5.39 -21.27
CA GLY A 154 -3.50 4.17 -20.96
C GLY A 154 -4.30 4.27 -19.65
N GLU A 155 -4.77 3.14 -19.16
CA GLU A 155 -5.57 3.04 -17.94
C GLU A 155 -4.88 2.23 -16.86
N ALA A 156 -5.22 2.48 -15.59
CA ALA A 156 -4.75 1.66 -14.49
C ALA A 156 -5.18 0.20 -14.64
N PRO A 157 -4.34 -0.76 -14.22
CA PRO A 157 -3.07 -0.59 -13.53
C PRO A 157 -1.86 -0.32 -14.44
N ASN A 158 -2.07 -0.31 -15.76
CA ASN A 158 -1.00 -0.31 -16.77
C ASN A 158 -0.80 1.08 -17.40
N LEU A 159 -0.63 2.09 -16.55
CA LEU A 159 -0.33 3.45 -17.01
C LEU A 159 1.12 3.57 -17.48
N GLN A 160 1.31 4.23 -18.61
CA GLN A 160 2.62 4.55 -19.16
C GLN A 160 2.99 5.99 -18.83
N ALA A 161 4.09 6.21 -18.10
CA ALA A 161 4.56 7.56 -17.81
C ALA A 161 5.01 8.31 -19.08
N SER A 162 5.54 7.56 -20.05
CA SER A 162 5.85 8.04 -21.40
C SER A 162 5.13 7.12 -22.38
N PRO A 163 4.17 7.61 -23.18
CA PRO A 163 3.50 6.80 -24.18
C PRO A 163 4.47 6.40 -25.31
N ASP A 164 4.18 5.28 -25.95
CA ASP A 164 4.88 4.86 -27.16
C ASP A 164 4.61 5.81 -28.33
N LEU A 165 5.58 5.96 -29.24
CA LEU A 165 5.46 6.83 -30.43
C LEU A 165 4.25 6.48 -31.33
N GLU A 166 3.79 5.23 -31.29
CA GLU A 166 2.63 4.75 -32.05
C GLU A 166 1.34 5.52 -31.67
N VAL A 167 1.20 5.93 -30.40
CA VAL A 167 0.06 6.74 -29.93
C VAL A 167 -0.05 8.06 -30.71
N CYS A 168 1.08 8.66 -31.07
CA CYS A 168 1.07 9.90 -31.86
C CYS A 168 0.56 9.67 -33.28
N SER A 169 0.86 8.49 -33.85
CA SER A 169 0.52 8.14 -35.23
C SER A 169 -0.97 7.90 -35.46
N ASP A 170 -1.75 7.72 -34.39
CA ASP A 170 -3.20 7.66 -34.47
C ASP A 170 -3.83 9.03 -34.84
N CYS A 171 -3.08 10.12 -34.67
CA CYS A 171 -3.54 11.50 -34.95
C CYS A 171 -2.67 12.29 -35.94
N HIS A 172 -1.36 12.01 -36.05
CA HIS A 172 -0.37 12.78 -36.83
C HIS A 172 0.42 11.93 -37.83
#